data_AF-A0A3N5GK63-F1
#
_entry.id   AF-A0A3N5GK63-F1
#
_cell.length_a   1.000
_cell.length_b   1.000
_cell.length_c   1.000
_cell.angle_alpha   90.00
_cell.angle_beta   90.00
_cell.angle_gamma   90.00
#
_symmetry.space_group_name_H-M   'P 1'
#
loop_
_entity.id
_entity.type
_entity.pdbx_description
1 polymer ?
#
loop_
_entity_poly.entity_id
_entity_poly.type
_entity_poly.pdbx_seq_one_letter_code
_entity_poly.pdbx_strand_id
1 'polypeptide(L)'
;MLVRETRGTRLVEGLAQVRAALADAPAADVEVRTLADPWHSLGALTEATVATIVGGAGRKEPAAPPAALLRRESLHWLLTDGADAALLDWPGAMRPDRTFRIARVTRNVGLERLSARRSLNDPERYDLLLKVTNGGTAAEARSVVFATDAGEIAGSSHRLEPGAFALVSAAIPASG
;
A
#
# COMPACT_ATOMS: atom_id res chain seq x y z
N MET A 1 -2.22 2.85 1.31
CA MET A 1 -2.07 4.25 0.80
C MET A 1 -3.35 4.92 0.26
N LEU A 2 -4.43 4.20 -0.07
CA LEU A 2 -5.69 4.81 -0.56
C LEU A 2 -6.63 5.35 0.54
N VAL A 3 -6.20 5.31 1.80
CA VAL A 3 -6.93 5.86 2.95
C VAL A 3 -7.21 7.35 2.71
N ARG A 4 -8.46 7.75 2.91
CA ARG A 4 -8.88 9.16 2.82
C ARG A 4 -8.36 9.94 4.03
N GLU A 5 -7.84 11.12 3.74
CA GLU A 5 -7.39 12.15 4.67
C GLU A 5 -8.17 13.46 4.37
N THR A 6 -7.95 14.51 5.16
CA THR A 6 -8.68 15.78 5.04
C THR A 6 -8.57 16.44 3.66
N ARG A 7 -7.46 16.24 2.93
CA ARG A 7 -7.18 16.90 1.63
C ARG A 7 -7.15 15.97 0.42
N GLY A 8 -7.49 14.68 0.58
CA GLY A 8 -7.41 13.70 -0.50
C GLY A 8 -7.13 12.30 0.02
N THR A 9 -6.39 11.49 -0.74
CA THR A 9 -5.85 10.22 -0.24
C THR A 9 -4.44 10.43 0.28
N ARG A 10 -3.97 9.59 1.21
CA ARG A 10 -2.56 9.60 1.67
C ARG A 10 -1.59 9.57 0.49
N LEU A 11 -1.89 8.77 -0.53
CA LEU A 11 -1.09 8.67 -1.74
C LEU A 11 -0.92 10.03 -2.44
N VAL A 12 -2.01 10.80 -2.61
CA VAL A 12 -1.95 12.14 -3.23
C VAL A 12 -1.09 13.09 -2.40
N GLU A 13 -1.23 13.08 -1.07
CA GLU A 13 -0.43 13.92 -0.19
C GLU A 13 1.07 13.59 -0.26
N GLY A 14 1.41 12.30 -0.34
CA GLY A 14 2.81 11.88 -0.45
C GLY A 14 3.41 12.20 -1.81
N LEU A 15 2.66 12.03 -2.90
CA LEU A 15 3.12 12.45 -4.24
C LEU A 15 3.34 13.95 -4.30
N ALA A 16 2.51 14.76 -3.63
CA ALA A 16 2.73 16.19 -3.51
C ALA A 16 4.03 16.53 -2.73
N GLN A 17 4.33 15.80 -1.66
CA GLN A 17 5.60 15.97 -0.92
C GLN A 17 6.83 15.60 -1.76
N VAL A 18 6.76 14.51 -2.53
CA VAL A 18 7.82 14.11 -3.45
C VAL A 18 8.03 15.17 -4.51
N ARG A 19 6.95 15.69 -5.10
CA ARG A 19 7.01 16.75 -6.12
C ARG A 19 7.64 18.04 -5.57
N ALA A 20 7.29 18.43 -4.35
CA ALA A 20 7.92 19.58 -3.70
C ALA A 20 9.44 19.36 -3.52
N ALA A 21 9.85 18.16 -3.08
CA ALA A 21 11.27 17.84 -2.93
C ALA A 21 12.02 17.75 -4.26
N LEU A 22 11.37 17.37 -5.36
CA LEU A 22 11.96 17.38 -6.70
C LEU A 22 12.14 18.80 -7.25
N ALA A 23 11.28 19.76 -6.87
CA ALA A 23 11.41 21.15 -7.27
C ALA A 23 12.71 21.80 -6.75
N ASP A 24 13.25 21.29 -5.63
CA ASP A 24 14.54 21.70 -5.06
C ASP A 24 15.74 21.10 -5.84
N ALA A 25 15.50 20.22 -6.81
CA ALA A 25 16.51 19.58 -7.67
C ALA A 25 16.20 19.78 -9.18
N PRO A 26 16.15 21.04 -9.67
CA PRO A 26 15.53 21.39 -10.95
C PRO A 26 16.24 20.89 -12.23
N ALA A 27 17.37 20.19 -12.11
CA ALA A 27 18.13 19.64 -13.25
C ALA A 27 18.16 18.09 -13.28
N ALA A 28 17.41 17.42 -12.41
CA ALA A 28 17.36 15.96 -12.39
C ALA A 28 16.44 15.43 -13.50
N ASP A 29 16.92 14.45 -14.26
CA ASP A 29 16.03 13.59 -15.05
C ASP A 29 15.31 12.62 -14.11
N VAL A 30 13.99 12.58 -14.18
CA VAL A 30 13.14 11.87 -13.21
C VAL A 30 12.29 10.82 -13.92
N GLU A 31 12.53 9.56 -13.56
CA GLU A 31 11.66 8.45 -13.94
C GLU A 31 10.80 8.01 -12.74
N VAL A 32 9.48 8.08 -12.88
CA VAL A 32 8.54 7.56 -11.89
C VAL A 32 8.08 6.16 -12.29
N ARG A 33 8.12 5.23 -11.35
CA ARG A 33 7.68 3.83 -11.52
C ARG A 33 6.83 3.40 -10.32
N THR A 34 5.88 2.50 -10.53
CA THR A 34 5.14 1.88 -9.41
C THR A 34 5.80 0.55 -9.03
N LEU A 35 5.89 0.22 -7.75
CA LEU A 35 6.46 -1.07 -7.32
C LEU A 35 5.58 -2.27 -7.71
N ALA A 36 4.31 -2.04 -8.02
CA ALA A 36 3.41 -3.06 -8.55
C ALA A 36 3.73 -3.40 -10.03
N ASP A 37 4.24 -2.43 -10.78
CA ASP A 37 4.69 -2.61 -12.17
C ASP A 37 5.97 -1.80 -12.45
N PRO A 38 7.13 -2.28 -11.95
CA PRO A 38 8.35 -1.47 -11.94
C PRO A 38 8.99 -1.35 -13.33
N TRP A 39 8.68 -2.25 -14.27
CA TRP A 39 9.22 -2.20 -15.62
C TRP A 39 8.63 -1.08 -16.47
N HIS A 40 7.42 -0.62 -16.11
CA HIS A 40 6.75 0.48 -16.80
C HIS A 40 7.14 1.85 -16.19
N SER A 41 7.89 2.64 -16.95
CA SER A 41 8.17 4.04 -16.58
C SER A 41 7.00 4.94 -16.96
N LEU A 42 6.60 5.80 -16.03
CA LEU A 42 5.59 6.83 -16.22
C LEU A 42 6.20 8.20 -16.57
N GLY A 43 7.53 8.28 -16.68
CA GLY A 43 8.27 9.54 -16.90
C GLY A 43 8.22 10.47 -15.69
N ALA A 44 8.21 11.78 -15.94
CA ALA A 44 8.21 12.80 -14.90
C ALA A 44 6.94 12.78 -14.01
N LEU A 45 7.06 13.27 -12.78
CA LEU A 45 5.94 13.35 -11.81
C LEU A 45 4.99 14.52 -12.11
N THR A 46 4.23 14.41 -13.19
CA THR A 46 3.19 15.38 -13.61
C THR A 46 1.82 15.08 -12.97
N GLU A 47 0.86 16.00 -13.07
CA GLU A 47 -0.54 15.75 -12.65
C GLU A 47 -1.15 14.54 -13.37
N ALA A 48 -0.85 14.34 -14.66
CA ALA A 48 -1.30 13.16 -15.42
C ALA A 48 -0.69 11.86 -14.87
N THR A 49 0.61 11.89 -14.53
CA THR A 49 1.29 10.77 -13.90
C THR A 49 0.67 10.44 -12.54
N VAL A 50 0.37 11.46 -11.72
CA VAL A 50 -0.32 11.28 -10.43
C VAL A 50 -1.69 10.62 -10.61
N ALA A 51 -2.50 11.10 -11.57
CA ALA A 51 -3.80 10.51 -11.86
C ALA A 51 -3.70 9.03 -12.25
N THR A 52 -2.74 8.67 -13.10
CA THR A 52 -2.45 7.28 -13.48
C THR A 52 -2.08 6.41 -12.28
N ILE A 53 -1.18 6.89 -11.42
CA ILE A 53 -0.77 6.16 -10.21
C ILE A 53 -1.96 5.95 -9.27
N VAL A 54 -2.77 6.98 -9.03
CA VAL A 54 -3.95 6.89 -8.17
C VAL A 54 -4.99 5.93 -8.74
N GLY A 55 -5.25 5.97 -10.04
CA GLY A 55 -6.18 5.06 -10.70
C GLY A 55 -5.72 3.60 -10.72
N GLY A 56 -4.40 3.37 -10.67
CA GLY A 56 -3.78 2.05 -10.63
C GLY A 56 -3.51 1.49 -9.23
N ALA A 57 -3.63 2.30 -8.18
CA ALA A 57 -3.27 1.92 -6.82
C ALA A 57 -4.09 0.72 -6.31
N GLY A 58 -3.40 -0.24 -5.68
CA GLY A 58 -4.03 -1.43 -5.10
C GLY A 58 -4.41 -2.54 -6.09
N ARG A 59 -4.17 -2.37 -7.40
CA ARG A 59 -4.47 -3.41 -8.40
C ARG A 59 -3.55 -4.62 -8.33
N LYS A 60 -2.30 -4.41 -7.89
CA LYS A 60 -1.28 -5.46 -7.78
C LYS A 60 -0.40 -5.19 -6.56
N GLU A 61 0.01 -6.27 -5.92
CA GLU A 61 0.86 -6.24 -4.73
C GLU A 61 2.25 -5.68 -5.09
N PRO A 62 2.76 -4.68 -4.35
CA PRO A 62 4.09 -4.15 -4.58
C PRO A 62 5.15 -5.15 -4.12
N ALA A 63 6.32 -5.12 -4.76
CA ALA A 63 7.51 -5.83 -4.31
C ALA A 63 8.72 -4.91 -4.35
N ALA A 64 9.83 -5.33 -3.72
CA ALA A 64 11.10 -4.63 -3.88
C ALA A 64 11.46 -4.48 -5.38
N PRO A 65 12.07 -3.36 -5.79
CA PRO A 65 12.39 -3.12 -7.18
C PRO A 65 13.39 -4.16 -7.72
N PRO A 66 13.22 -4.63 -8.97
CA PRO A 66 14.20 -5.50 -9.63
C PRO A 66 15.59 -4.86 -9.70
N ALA A 67 16.64 -5.63 -9.41
CA ALA A 67 18.02 -5.15 -9.40
C ALA A 67 18.45 -4.50 -10.74
N ALA A 68 17.93 -5.01 -11.87
CA ALA A 68 18.24 -4.49 -13.20
C ALA A 68 17.73 -3.05 -13.44
N LEU A 69 16.78 -2.56 -12.63
CA LEU A 69 16.27 -1.19 -12.70
C LEU A 69 17.01 -0.23 -11.77
N LEU A 70 17.84 -0.76 -10.86
CA LEU A 70 18.59 0.03 -9.89
C LEU A 70 19.95 0.42 -10.47
N ARG A 71 19.97 1.57 -11.16
CA ARG A 71 21.17 2.19 -11.72
C ARG A 71 22.03 2.81 -10.61
N ARG A 72 23.33 2.55 -10.60
CA ARG A 72 24.24 2.99 -9.50
C ARG A 72 24.51 4.49 -9.52
N GLU A 73 24.36 5.10 -10.69
CA GLU A 73 24.55 6.53 -10.95
C GLU A 73 23.31 7.37 -10.63
N SER A 74 22.18 6.73 -10.30
CA SER A 74 20.91 7.39 -10.00
C SER A 74 20.63 7.42 -8.51
N LEU A 75 19.99 8.49 -8.04
CA LEU A 75 19.39 8.52 -6.71
C LEU A 75 18.03 7.82 -6.76
N HIS A 76 17.77 6.96 -5.80
CA HIS A 76 16.54 6.17 -5.71
C HIS A 76 15.68 6.65 -4.54
N TRP A 77 14.48 7.13 -4.85
CA TRP A 77 13.54 7.61 -3.85
C TRP A 77 12.36 6.65 -3.73
N LEU A 78 11.97 6.33 -2.49
CA LEU A 78 10.84 5.46 -2.19
C LEU A 78 9.71 6.26 -1.56
N LEU A 79 8.52 6.21 -2.14
CA LEU A 79 7.28 6.68 -1.52
C LEU A 79 6.50 5.46 -0.97
N THR A 80 6.25 5.43 0.34
CA THR A 80 5.57 4.31 1.00
C THR A 80 4.77 4.79 2.20
N ASP A 81 3.72 4.08 2.61
CA ASP A 81 3.10 4.29 3.93
C ASP A 81 3.78 3.47 5.03
N GLY A 82 4.77 2.63 4.67
CA GLY A 82 5.49 1.78 5.61
C GLY A 82 4.72 0.53 6.05
N ALA A 83 3.56 0.25 5.46
CA ALA A 83 2.77 -0.96 5.77
C ALA A 83 3.55 -2.26 5.55
N ASP A 84 4.43 -2.26 4.55
CA ASP A 84 5.24 -3.41 4.16
C ASP A 84 6.73 -3.11 4.36
N ALA A 85 7.32 -3.77 5.36
CA ALA A 85 8.74 -3.64 5.69
C ALA A 85 9.66 -4.28 4.63
N ALA A 86 9.19 -5.30 3.91
CA ALA A 86 9.97 -5.98 2.88
C ALA A 86 10.32 -5.05 1.71
N LEU A 87 9.55 -3.97 1.50
CA LEU A 87 9.84 -2.95 0.51
C LEU A 87 11.11 -2.13 0.81
N LEU A 88 11.73 -2.31 1.98
CA LEU A 88 13.00 -1.67 2.36
C LEU A 88 14.22 -2.57 2.11
N ASP A 89 14.01 -3.85 1.78
CA ASP A 89 15.06 -4.85 1.58
C ASP A 89 15.42 -4.97 0.09
N TRP A 90 16.00 -3.91 -0.46
CA TRP A 90 16.34 -3.84 -1.88
C TRP A 90 17.56 -4.72 -2.23
N PRO A 91 17.61 -5.26 -3.47
CA PRO A 91 18.68 -6.17 -3.86
C PRO A 91 20.05 -5.49 -3.92
N GLY A 92 21.10 -6.27 -3.67
CA GLY A 92 22.49 -5.81 -3.81
C GLY A 92 22.96 -4.84 -2.73
N ALA A 93 22.34 -4.88 -1.54
CA ALA A 93 22.58 -3.95 -0.43
C ALA A 93 22.30 -2.47 -0.76
N MET A 94 21.70 -2.18 -1.93
CA MET A 94 21.16 -0.87 -2.21
C MET A 94 19.99 -0.61 -1.26
N ARG A 95 19.76 0.67 -0.95
CA ARG A 95 18.61 1.15 -0.20
C ARG A 95 18.15 2.44 -0.87
N PRO A 96 16.88 2.85 -0.70
CA PRO A 96 16.47 4.16 -1.16
C PRO A 96 17.34 5.24 -0.51
N ASP A 97 17.93 6.13 -1.32
CA ASP A 97 18.64 7.31 -0.85
C ASP A 97 17.72 8.24 -0.05
N ARG A 98 16.43 8.22 -0.38
CA ARG A 98 15.39 8.96 0.34
C ARG A 98 14.11 8.16 0.44
N THR A 99 13.52 8.10 1.62
CA THR A 99 12.19 7.50 1.82
C THR A 99 11.19 8.54 2.29
N PHE A 100 10.14 8.74 1.50
CA PHE A 100 8.97 9.53 1.86
C PHE A 100 7.95 8.59 2.49
N ARG A 101 7.89 8.61 3.83
CA ARG A 101 6.87 7.86 4.56
C ARG A 101 5.64 8.73 4.75
N ILE A 102 4.55 8.37 4.07
CA ILE A 102 3.27 9.07 4.22
C ILE A 102 2.49 8.54 5.41
N ALA A 103 1.71 9.43 6.02
CA ALA A 103 1.21 9.37 7.39
C ALA A 103 2.32 9.67 8.43
N ARG A 104 2.35 10.91 8.91
CA ARG A 104 3.01 11.30 10.17
C ARG A 104 2.50 10.51 11.38
N VAL A 105 1.38 9.81 11.22
CA VAL A 105 0.84 8.93 12.24
C VAL A 105 1.61 7.61 12.19
N THR A 106 2.39 7.35 13.21
CA THR A 106 3.10 6.10 13.57
C THR A 106 2.18 4.88 13.75
N ARG A 107 0.92 4.97 13.28
CA ARG A 107 -0.21 4.09 13.57
C ARG A 107 -0.81 3.57 12.27
N ASN A 108 0.05 3.08 11.39
CA ASN A 108 -0.35 2.63 10.06
C ASN A 108 -0.80 1.17 10.11
N VAL A 109 -2.08 0.95 10.44
CA VAL A 109 -2.72 -0.34 10.25
C VAL A 109 -3.55 -0.30 8.97
N GLY A 110 -3.23 -1.19 8.04
CA GLY A 110 -3.89 -1.28 6.74
C GLY A 110 -4.37 -2.68 6.43
N LEU A 111 -5.32 -2.77 5.50
CA LEU A 111 -5.69 -4.03 4.86
C LEU A 111 -4.58 -4.38 3.86
N GLU A 112 -3.90 -5.49 4.08
CA GLU A 112 -2.83 -5.95 3.18
C GLU A 112 -3.39 -6.83 2.07
N ARG A 113 -4.31 -7.75 2.43
CA ARG A 113 -4.88 -8.71 1.48
C ARG A 113 -6.32 -9.04 1.84
N LEU A 114 -7.18 -9.08 0.83
CA LEU A 114 -8.50 -9.71 0.90
C LEU A 114 -8.53 -10.85 -0.12
N SER A 115 -8.89 -12.04 0.32
CA SER A 115 -9.12 -13.19 -0.54
C SER A 115 -10.52 -13.72 -0.29
N ALA A 116 -11.25 -13.96 -1.36
CA ALA A 116 -12.56 -14.57 -1.33
C ALA A 116 -12.50 -15.85 -2.17
N ARG A 117 -13.05 -16.94 -1.65
CA ARG A 117 -13.20 -18.19 -2.40
C ARG A 117 -14.56 -18.78 -2.11
N ARG A 118 -15.18 -19.44 -3.10
CA ARG A 118 -16.39 -20.23 -2.83
C ARG A 118 -16.03 -21.39 -1.91
N SER A 119 -16.84 -21.64 -0.89
CA SER A 119 -16.57 -22.70 0.08
C SER A 119 -16.67 -24.07 -0.59
N LEU A 120 -15.71 -24.95 -0.31
CA LEU A 120 -15.69 -26.30 -0.89
C LEU A 120 -16.78 -27.21 -0.29
N ASN A 121 -17.20 -26.90 0.94
CA ASN A 121 -18.19 -27.69 1.67
C ASN A 121 -19.61 -27.11 1.53
N ASP A 122 -19.73 -25.87 1.07
CA ASP A 122 -21.00 -25.16 0.89
C ASP A 122 -20.93 -24.21 -0.32
N PRO A 123 -21.43 -24.62 -1.50
CA PRO A 123 -21.40 -23.80 -2.70
C PRO A 123 -22.14 -22.46 -2.58
N GLU A 124 -23.06 -22.34 -1.62
CA GLU A 124 -23.83 -21.12 -1.34
C GLU A 124 -23.10 -20.16 -0.39
N ARG A 125 -21.81 -20.38 -0.13
CA ARG A 125 -20.98 -19.52 0.71
C ARG A 125 -19.66 -19.13 0.06
N TYR A 126 -19.20 -17.93 0.40
CA TYR A 126 -17.82 -17.51 0.20
C TYR A 126 -17.08 -17.47 1.53
N ASP A 127 -15.93 -18.15 1.59
CA ASP A 127 -14.94 -17.97 2.66
C ASP A 127 -14.10 -16.74 2.33
N LEU A 128 -14.12 -15.76 3.22
CA LEU A 128 -13.28 -14.57 3.17
C LEU A 128 -12.10 -14.72 4.11
N LEU A 129 -10.92 -14.31 3.66
CA LEU A 129 -9.73 -14.16 4.48
C LEU A 129 -9.14 -12.78 4.24
N LEU A 130 -9.03 -12.01 5.31
CA LEU A 130 -8.43 -10.68 5.32
C LEU A 130 -7.14 -10.70 6.15
N LYS A 131 -6.04 -10.22 5.58
CA LYS A 131 -4.81 -9.91 6.31
C LYS A 131 -4.77 -8.43 6.62
N VAL A 132 -4.63 -8.11 7.89
CA VAL A 132 -4.49 -6.74 8.40
C VAL A 132 -3.13 -6.61 9.05
N THR A 133 -2.35 -5.60 8.66
CA THR A 133 -0.95 -5.44 9.07
C THR A 133 -0.72 -4.06 9.64
N ASN A 134 0.02 -3.99 10.76
CA ASN A 134 0.49 -2.74 11.34
C ASN A 134 1.93 -2.47 10.90
N GLY A 135 2.11 -1.65 9.85
CA GLY A 135 3.43 -1.13 9.47
C GLY A 135 3.78 0.20 10.16
N GLY A 136 3.00 0.59 11.17
CA GLY A 136 3.33 1.70 12.06
C GLY A 136 4.51 1.37 12.99
N THR A 137 4.88 2.34 13.82
CA THR A 137 5.91 2.19 14.85
C THR A 137 5.32 2.15 16.28
N ALA A 138 4.00 2.16 16.40
CA ALA A 138 3.28 2.02 17.67
C ALA A 138 2.21 0.92 17.60
N ALA A 139 1.91 0.32 18.75
CA ALA A 139 0.81 -0.64 18.89
C ALA A 139 -0.54 0.04 18.66
N GLU A 140 -1.44 -0.64 17.94
CA GLU A 140 -2.72 -0.05 17.52
C GLU A 140 -3.88 -1.03 17.67
N ALA A 141 -5.04 -0.52 18.10
CA ALA A 141 -6.30 -1.26 18.10
C ALA A 141 -7.11 -0.93 16.85
N ARG A 142 -7.60 -1.95 16.14
CA ARG A 142 -8.47 -1.79 14.96
C ARG A 142 -9.66 -2.72 15.01
N SER A 143 -10.80 -2.20 14.57
CA SER A 143 -11.98 -3.00 14.28
C SER A 143 -12.02 -3.33 12.80
N VAL A 144 -12.22 -4.60 12.49
CA VAL A 144 -12.39 -5.13 11.14
C VAL A 144 -13.84 -5.54 11.00
N VAL A 145 -14.50 -5.01 9.98
CA VAL A 145 -15.90 -5.27 9.68
C VAL A 145 -16.01 -5.77 8.25
N PHE A 146 -16.67 -6.91 8.07
CA PHE A 146 -17.15 -7.40 6.78
C PHE A 146 -18.62 -7.00 6.64
N ALA A 147 -18.96 -6.32 5.56
CA ALA A 147 -20.32 -5.88 5.26
C ALA A 147 -20.68 -6.15 3.79
N THR A 148 -21.97 -6.35 3.53
CA THR A 148 -22.59 -6.29 2.20
C THR A 148 -23.57 -5.13 2.14
N ASP A 149 -24.23 -4.96 1.01
CA ASP A 149 -25.30 -3.95 0.85
C ASP A 149 -26.47 -4.16 1.83
N ALA A 150 -26.62 -5.38 2.36
CA ALA A 150 -27.62 -5.71 3.39
C ALA A 150 -27.18 -5.34 4.83
N GLY A 151 -25.91 -4.99 5.04
CA GLY A 151 -25.35 -4.58 6.34
C GLY A 151 -24.10 -5.35 6.77
N GLU A 152 -23.72 -5.18 8.04
CA GLU A 152 -22.58 -5.86 8.65
C GLU A 152 -22.87 -7.35 8.85
N ILE A 153 -21.92 -8.19 8.46
CA ILE A 153 -22.01 -9.66 8.53
C ILE A 153 -21.10 -10.22 9.62
N ALA A 154 -19.93 -9.62 9.82
CA ALA A 154 -18.98 -10.05 10.84
C ALA A 154 -18.08 -8.89 11.27
N GLY A 155 -17.77 -8.84 12.57
CA GLY A 155 -16.91 -7.83 13.18
C GLY A 155 -15.91 -8.46 14.15
N SER A 156 -14.69 -7.93 14.20
CA SER A 156 -13.68 -8.32 15.20
C SER A 156 -12.75 -7.17 15.53
N SER A 157 -12.21 -7.15 16.74
CA SER A 157 -11.24 -6.14 17.19
C SER A 157 -9.88 -6.77 17.43
N HIS A 158 -8.84 -6.15 16.90
CA HIS A 158 -7.46 -6.64 16.96
C HIS A 158 -6.54 -5.57 17.50
N ARG A 159 -5.68 -5.95 18.44
CA ARG A 159 -4.52 -5.15 18.84
C ARG A 159 -3.29 -5.68 18.11
N LEU A 160 -2.64 -4.80 17.37
CA LEU A 160 -1.50 -5.14 16.52
C LEU A 160 -0.27 -4.35 16.96
N GLU A 161 0.78 -5.07 17.34
CA GLU A 161 2.09 -4.49 17.60
C GLU A 161 2.76 -4.02 16.28
N PRO A 162 3.77 -3.13 16.33
CA PRO A 162 4.54 -2.75 15.15
C PRO A 162 5.09 -3.97 14.39
N GLY A 163 4.86 -4.04 13.09
CA GLY A 163 5.24 -5.16 12.21
C GLY A 163 4.36 -6.41 12.32
N ALA A 164 3.39 -6.44 13.25
CA ALA A 164 2.50 -7.58 13.41
C ALA A 164 1.35 -7.55 12.40
N PHE A 165 0.79 -8.73 12.14
CA PHE A 165 -0.43 -8.90 11.34
C PHE A 165 -1.45 -9.78 12.04
N ALA A 166 -2.73 -9.62 11.69
CA ALA A 166 -3.81 -10.52 12.03
C ALA A 166 -4.47 -11.07 10.75
N LEU A 167 -4.90 -12.32 10.82
CA LEU A 167 -5.76 -12.94 9.82
C LEU A 167 -7.19 -12.96 10.36
N VAL A 168 -8.10 -12.34 9.63
CA VAL A 168 -9.52 -12.27 9.97
C VAL A 168 -10.31 -13.03 8.92
N SER A 169 -11.03 -14.05 9.36
CA SER A 169 -11.87 -14.86 8.48
C SER A 169 -13.34 -14.53 8.69
N ALA A 170 -14.11 -14.57 7.61
CA ALA A 170 -15.56 -14.48 7.65
C ALA A 170 -16.15 -15.43 6.60
N ALA A 171 -17.41 -15.81 6.77
CA ALA A 171 -18.18 -16.51 5.76
C ALA A 171 -19.37 -15.63 5.38
N ILE A 172 -19.55 -15.41 4.08
CA ILE A 172 -20.70 -14.65 3.56
C ILE A 172 -21.53 -15.55 2.64
N PRO A 173 -22.86 -15.37 2.58
CA PRO A 173 -23.69 -16.05 1.58
C PRO A 173 -23.26 -15.68 0.15
N ALA A 174 -23.42 -16.60 -0.80
CA ALA A 174 -23.15 -16.34 -2.21
C ALA A 174 -24.19 -15.45 -2.89
N SER A 175 -25.36 -15.32 -2.26
CA SER A 175 -26.47 -14.45 -2.64
C SER A 175 -26.57 -13.31 -1.63
N GLY A 176 -26.25 -12.10 -2.09
CA GLY A 176 -26.58 -10.82 -1.47
C GLY A 176 -27.54 -10.06 -2.38
#